data_AF-A0A1U7NQW2-F1
#
_entry.id   AF-A0A1U7NQW2-F1
#
_cell.length_a   1.000
_cell.length_b   1.000
_cell.length_c   1.000
_cell.angle_alpha   90.00
_cell.angle_beta   90.00
_cell.angle_gamma   90.00
#
_symmetry.space_group_name_H-M   'P 1'
#
loop_
_entity.id
_entity.type
_entity.pdbx_description
1 polymer ?
#
loop_
_entity_poly.entity_id
_entity_poly.type
_entity_poly.pdbx_seq_one_letter_code
_entity_poly.pdbx_strand_id
1 'polypeptide(L)'
;MKRSKVKQAQYNRQHRIYKYKVIRQFHEERGWSIKDMCSILKISRASYYKWLNKKPMEDKNSLLIKQIQEICEKNNRLFGYRKMTMKINKIS
;
A
#
# COMPACT_ATOMS: atom_id res chain seq x y z
N MET A 1 20.09 -17.77 3.10
CA MET A 1 19.89 -16.59 3.98
C MET A 1 18.43 -16.48 4.40
N LYS A 2 18.12 -16.51 5.70
CA LYS A 2 16.76 -16.24 6.21
C LYS A 2 16.44 -14.76 6.05
N ARG A 3 15.27 -14.41 5.52
CA ARG A 3 14.83 -13.00 5.40
C ARG A 3 14.56 -12.41 6.78
N SER A 4 14.86 -11.12 6.97
CA SER A 4 14.47 -10.36 8.17
C SER A 4 12.95 -10.40 8.37
N LYS A 5 12.50 -10.42 9.62
CA LYS A 5 11.07 -10.46 10.00
C LYS A 5 10.24 -9.37 9.29
N VAL A 6 10.80 -8.17 9.14
CA VAL A 6 10.17 -7.05 8.43
C VAL A 6 9.98 -7.35 6.94
N LYS A 7 11.03 -7.85 6.28
CA LYS A 7 10.97 -8.22 4.86
C LYS A 7 9.97 -9.37 4.61
N GLN A 8 9.88 -10.31 5.54
CA GLN A 8 8.93 -11.42 5.46
C GLN A 8 7.47 -10.92 5.60
N ALA A 9 7.20 -10.02 6.55
CA ALA A 9 5.87 -9.43 6.72
C ALA A 9 5.43 -8.62 5.48
N GLN A 10 6.34 -7.84 4.91
CA GLN A 10 6.09 -7.10 3.68
C GLN A 10 5.78 -8.04 2.50
N TYR A 11 6.56 -9.10 2.31
CA TYR A 11 6.32 -10.10 1.28
C TYR A 11 4.94 -10.76 1.44
N ASN A 12 4.59 -11.19 2.65
CA ASN A 12 3.29 -11.78 2.94
C ASN A 12 2.12 -10.83 2.63
N ARG A 13 2.29 -9.53 2.92
CA ARG A 13 1.30 -8.50 2.59
C ARG A 13 1.11 -8.38 1.07
N GLN A 14 2.20 -8.30 0.32
CA GLN A 14 2.14 -8.20 -1.14
C GLN A 14 1.52 -9.45 -1.77
N HIS A 15 1.89 -10.62 -1.28
CA HIS A 15 1.33 -11.89 -1.74
C HIS A 15 -0.19 -11.98 -1.49
N ARG A 16 -0.69 -11.50 -0.35
CA ARG A 16 -2.15 -11.41 -0.10
C ARG A 16 -2.84 -10.46 -1.07
N ILE A 17 -2.27 -9.29 -1.33
CA ILE A 17 -2.82 -8.32 -2.29
C ILE A 17 -2.90 -8.93 -3.69
N TYR A 18 -1.86 -9.66 -4.10
CA TYR A 18 -1.85 -10.36 -5.39
C TYR A 18 -3.00 -11.38 -5.49
N LYS A 19 -3.22 -12.19 -4.45
CA LYS A 19 -4.36 -13.13 -4.41
C LYS A 19 -5.70 -12.41 -4.57
N TYR A 20 -5.92 -11.27 -3.91
CA TYR A 20 -7.17 -10.53 -4.05
C TYR A 20 -7.37 -9.97 -5.47
N LYS A 21 -6.29 -9.48 -6.10
CA LYS A 21 -6.33 -8.99 -7.48
C LYS A 21 -6.74 -10.09 -8.46
N VAL A 22 -6.14 -11.28 -8.33
CA VAL A 22 -6.46 -12.45 -9.14
C VAL A 22 -7.93 -12.83 -9.02
N ILE A 23 -8.48 -12.87 -7.80
CA ILE A 23 -9.90 -13.16 -7.57
C ILE A 23 -10.79 -12.15 -8.27
N ARG A 24 -10.48 -10.86 -8.13
CA ARG A 24 -11.26 -9.79 -8.75
C ARG A 24 -11.23 -9.90 -10.27
N GLN A 25 -10.05 -10.09 -10.86
CA GLN A 25 -9.88 -10.22 -12.30
C GLN A 25 -10.69 -11.39 -12.86
N PHE A 26 -10.56 -12.59 -12.31
CA PHE A 26 -11.30 -13.75 -12.81
C PHE A 26 -12.80 -13.69 -12.53
N HIS A 27 -13.21 -13.00 -11.46
CA HIS A 27 -14.62 -12.73 -11.22
C HIS A 27 -15.20 -11.80 -12.29
N GLU A 28 -14.50 -10.70 -12.62
CA GLU A 28 -14.91 -9.71 -13.62
C GLU A 28 -14.87 -10.28 -15.05
N GLU A 29 -13.82 -11.04 -15.41
CA GLU A 29 -13.64 -11.58 -16.76
C GLU A 29 -14.46 -12.84 -17.05
N ARG A 30 -14.61 -13.73 -16.05
CA ARG A 30 -15.17 -15.08 -16.26
C ARG A 30 -16.40 -15.38 -15.41
N GLY A 31 -16.83 -14.45 -14.55
CA GLY A 31 -17.98 -14.66 -13.65
C GLY A 31 -17.73 -15.71 -12.57
N TRP A 32 -16.49 -16.08 -12.29
CA TRP A 32 -16.17 -17.14 -11.33
C TRP A 32 -16.61 -16.79 -9.91
N SER A 33 -17.07 -17.78 -9.16
CA SER A 33 -17.53 -17.60 -7.77
C SER A 33 -16.39 -17.16 -6.85
N ILE A 34 -16.56 -15.98 -6.24
CA ILE A 34 -15.60 -15.42 -5.25
C ILE A 34 -15.42 -16.37 -4.07
N LYS A 35 -16.49 -17.08 -3.67
CA LYS A 35 -16.47 -18.04 -2.56
C LYS A 35 -15.47 -19.17 -2.85
N ASP A 36 -15.51 -19.72 -4.06
CA ASP A 36 -14.71 -20.87 -4.44
C ASP A 36 -13.24 -20.46 -4.63
N MET A 37 -13.00 -19.32 -5.26
CA MET A 37 -11.64 -18.78 -5.40
C MET A 37 -11.00 -18.45 -4.04
N CYS A 38 -11.76 -17.91 -3.07
CA CYS A 38 -11.25 -17.68 -1.72
C CYS A 38 -10.85 -19.00 -1.03
N SER A 39 -11.66 -20.05 -1.23
CA SER A 39 -11.38 -21.40 -0.69
C SER A 39 -10.10 -21.98 -1.27
N ILE A 40 -9.97 -21.96 -2.61
CA ILE A 40 -8.80 -22.47 -3.34
C ILE A 40 -7.52 -21.74 -2.91
N LEU A 41 -7.58 -20.41 -2.80
CA LEU A 41 -6.41 -19.59 -2.46
C LEU A 41 -6.10 -19.53 -0.96
N LYS A 42 -6.90 -20.22 -0.13
CA LYS A 42 -6.78 -20.27 1.34
C LYS A 42 -6.77 -18.87 1.96
N ILE A 43 -7.74 -18.04 1.59
CA ILE A 43 -7.95 -16.70 2.16
C ILE A 43 -9.36 -16.56 2.69
N SER A 44 -9.56 -15.74 3.73
CA SER A 44 -10.90 -15.53 4.27
C SER A 44 -11.71 -14.60 3.36
N ARG A 45 -12.98 -14.93 3.10
CA ARG A 45 -13.91 -14.07 2.34
C ARG A 45 -14.01 -12.67 2.95
N ALA A 46 -14.03 -12.59 4.28
CA ALA A 46 -14.06 -11.31 4.99
C ALA A 46 -12.84 -10.43 4.66
N SER A 47 -11.64 -11.01 4.56
CA SER A 47 -10.44 -10.26 4.21
C SER A 47 -10.46 -9.75 2.77
N TYR A 48 -11.01 -10.53 1.84
CA TYR A 48 -11.22 -10.12 0.46
C TYR A 48 -12.20 -8.94 0.37
N TYR A 49 -13.40 -9.07 0.95
CA TYR A 49 -14.39 -7.98 0.91
C TYR A 49 -13.92 -6.72 1.64
N LYS A 50 -13.14 -6.87 2.72
CA LYS A 50 -12.48 -5.73 3.38
C LYS A 50 -11.48 -5.03 2.47
N TRP A 51 -10.74 -5.77 1.64
CA TRP A 51 -9.83 -5.20 0.65
C TRP A 51 -10.60 -4.56 -0.51
N LEU A 52 -11.66 -5.21 -1.00
CA LEU A 52 -12.50 -4.73 -2.09
C LEU A 52 -13.19 -3.40 -1.73
N ASN A 53 -13.78 -3.33 -0.55
CA ASN A 53 -14.50 -2.15 -0.04
C ASN A 53 -13.56 -1.16 0.66
N LYS A 54 -12.24 -1.34 0.55
CA LYS A 54 -11.30 -0.42 1.16
C LYS A 54 -11.41 0.93 0.45
N LYS A 55 -12.13 1.87 1.08
CA LYS A 55 -12.09 3.27 0.66
C LYS A 55 -10.63 3.72 0.63
N PRO A 56 -10.21 4.51 -0.39
CA PRO A 56 -8.98 5.26 -0.27
C PRO A 56 -9.18 6.17 0.93
N MET A 57 -8.64 5.76 2.08
CA MET A 57 -8.47 6.67 3.20
C MET A 57 -7.62 7.79 2.63
N GLU A 58 -8.11 9.03 2.67
CA GLU A 58 -7.32 10.18 2.26
C GLU A 58 -5.97 10.02 2.94
N ASP A 59 -4.94 9.79 2.14
CA ASP A 59 -3.62 9.62 2.65
C ASP A 59 -3.21 11.00 3.13
N LYS A 60 -3.53 11.32 4.39
CA LYS A 60 -3.19 12.61 5.02
C LYS A 60 -1.70 12.90 4.86
N ASN A 61 -0.90 11.84 4.71
CA ASN A 61 0.53 11.89 4.52
C ASN A 61 0.94 11.94 3.04
N SER A 62 0.06 11.66 2.06
CA SER A 62 0.39 11.75 0.63
C SER A 62 0.82 13.16 0.25
N LEU A 63 0.05 14.17 0.68
CA LEU A 63 0.39 15.57 0.44
C LEU A 63 1.71 15.95 1.11
N LEU A 64 1.88 15.53 2.37
CA LEU A 64 3.11 15.76 3.13
C LEU A 64 4.33 15.09 2.48
N ILE A 65 4.19 13.87 1.97
CA ILE A 65 5.25 13.15 1.26
C ILE A 65 5.63 13.89 -0.02
N LYS A 66 4.65 14.37 -0.80
CA LYS A 66 4.92 15.18 -1.99
C LYS A 66 5.67 16.46 -1.64
N GLN A 67 5.24 17.19 -0.61
CA GLN A 67 5.92 18.40 -0.13
C GLN A 67 7.37 18.11 0.32
N ILE A 68 7.59 17.01 1.06
CA ILE A 68 8.93 16.58 1.46
C ILE A 68 9.81 16.30 0.22
N GLN A 69 9.27 15.59 -0.77
CA GLN A 69 9.99 15.25 -2.00
C GLN A 69 10.38 16.50 -2.78
N GLU A 70 9.46 17.43 -2.99
CA GLU A 70 9.73 18.70 -3.68
C GLU A 70 10.81 19.53 -2.98
N ILE A 71 10.75 19.65 -1.64
CA ILE A 71 11.78 20.39 -0.88
C ILE A 71 13.14 19.67 -1.02
N CYS A 72 13.14 18.35 -0.96
CA CYS A 72 14.34 17.54 -1.10
C CYS A 72 15.00 17.75 -2.46
N GLU A 73 14.22 17.69 -3.55
CA GLU A 73 14.71 17.89 -4.92
C GLU A 73 15.20 19.31 -5.15
N LYS A 74 14.44 20.33 -4.73
CA LYS A 74 14.85 21.75 -4.84
C LYS A 74 16.14 22.09 -4.11
N ASN A 75 16.50 21.32 -3.07
CA ASN A 75 17.69 21.55 -2.26
C ASN A 75 18.78 20.51 -2.50
N ASN A 76 18.77 19.78 -3.63
CA ASN A 76 19.74 18.75 -3.98
C ASN A 76 19.95 17.71 -2.85
N ARG A 77 18.90 17.43 -2.09
CA ARG A 77 18.90 16.49 -0.96
C ARG A 77 19.86 16.84 0.19
N LEU A 78 20.35 18.09 0.24
CA LEU A 78 21.30 18.57 1.27
C LEU A 78 20.62 18.88 2.61
N PHE A 79 19.29 19.00 2.64
CA PHE A 79 18.56 19.33 3.85
C PHE A 79 18.47 18.11 4.77
N GLY A 80 19.14 18.18 5.91
CA GLY A 80 18.90 17.27 7.03
C GLY A 80 17.53 17.51 7.70
N TYR A 81 17.16 16.61 8.61
CA TYR A 81 15.87 16.61 9.32
C TYR A 81 15.41 17.99 9.79
N ARG A 82 16.25 18.74 10.51
CA ARG A 82 15.89 20.04 11.09
C ARG A 82 15.50 21.09 10.04
N LYS A 83 16.27 21.20 8.94
CA LYS A 83 15.98 22.16 7.85
C LYS A 83 14.72 21.75 7.09
N MET A 84 14.51 20.43 6.92
CA MET A 84 13.33 19.87 6.29
C MET A 84 12.07 20.21 7.09
N THR A 85 12.06 19.95 8.41
CA THR A 85 10.94 20.26 9.30
C THR A 85 10.61 21.76 9.31
N MET A 86 11.62 22.64 9.39
CA MET A 86 11.40 24.08 9.34
C MET A 86 10.75 24.54 8.03
N LYS A 87 11.12 23.93 6.89
CA LYS A 87 10.59 24.33 5.59
C LYS A 87 9.16 23.82 5.40
N ILE A 88 8.86 22.61 5.84
CA ILE A 88 7.51 22.03 5.82
C ILE A 88 6.55 22.86 6.68
N ASN A 89 6.94 23.20 7.91
CA ASN A 89 6.11 23.99 8.83
C ASN A 89 5.89 25.44 8.38
N LYS A 90 6.66 25.93 7.38
CA LYS A 90 6.44 27.25 6.75
C LYS A 90 5.51 27.18 5.53
N ILE A 91 5.29 25.98 4.97
CA ILE A 91 4.47 25.74 3.78
C ILE A 91 3.08 25.25 4.19
N SER A 92 3.02 24.44 5.25
CA SER A 92 1.78 24.00 5.89
C SER A 92 1.14 25.10 6.72
#